data_AF-A0A455U6P7-F1
#
_entry.id   AF-A0A455U6P7-F1
#
_cell.length_a   1.000
_cell.length_b   1.000
_cell.length_c   1.000
_cell.angle_alpha   90.00
_cell.angle_beta   90.00
_cell.angle_gamma   90.00
#
_symmetry.space_group_name_H-M   'P 1'
#
loop_
_entity.id
_entity.type
_entity.pdbx_description
1 polymer ?
#
loop_
_entity_poly.entity_id
_entity_poly.type
_entity_poly.pdbx_seq_one_letter_code
_entity_poly.pdbx_strand_id
1 'polypeptide(L)'
;MKRFVVGEARDQSTLFPTLLDDFIAEDNPVRAIEAFVEGLDLKDMGFKGVDPHATGRPAYHPAVLLKLYIYGYLNRIQSSRRLERDPT
;
A
#
# COMPACT_ATOMS: atom_id res chain seq x y z
N MET A 1 6.69 18.97 -2.38
CA MET A 1 7.60 18.06 -1.64
C MET A 1 6.80 16.86 -1.17
N LYS A 2 7.25 15.62 -1.43
CA LYS A 2 6.58 14.39 -0.98
C LYS A 2 6.63 14.33 0.56
N ARG A 3 5.46 14.39 1.22
CA ARG A 3 5.36 14.47 2.69
C ARG A 3 5.16 13.10 3.37
N PHE A 4 5.03 12.03 2.58
CA PHE A 4 5.06 10.63 3.00
C PHE A 4 6.18 9.90 2.27
N VAL A 5 6.60 8.73 2.77
CA VAL A 5 7.38 7.79 1.97
C VAL A 5 6.48 7.30 0.84
N VAL A 6 6.84 7.66 -0.39
CA VAL A 6 6.15 7.24 -1.60
C VAL A 6 7.03 6.18 -2.24
N GLY A 7 6.48 4.97 -2.43
CA GLY A 7 7.12 3.94 -3.26
C GLY A 7 7.18 4.35 -4.74
N GLU A 8 7.65 3.47 -5.60
CA GLU A 8 7.45 3.67 -7.04
C GLU A 8 5.98 3.55 -7.39
N ALA A 9 5.50 4.42 -8.28
CA ALA A 9 4.12 4.34 -8.74
C ALA A 9 3.97 3.08 -9.61
N ARG A 10 2.85 2.34 -9.44
CA ARG A 10 2.65 1.06 -10.14
C ARG A 10 2.60 1.21 -11.66
N ASP A 11 2.24 2.40 -12.13
CA ASP A 11 2.16 2.84 -13.52
C ASP A 11 3.46 3.50 -14.03
N GLN A 12 4.53 3.53 -13.22
CA GLN A 12 5.81 4.09 -13.61
C GLN A 12 6.55 3.17 -14.58
N SER A 13 6.60 3.55 -15.87
CA SER A 13 7.37 2.82 -16.89
C SER A 13 8.88 3.04 -16.74
N THR A 14 9.68 1.97 -16.79
CA THR A 14 11.14 2.04 -16.92
C THR A 14 11.57 1.67 -18.35
N LEU A 15 12.80 2.03 -18.74
CA LEU A 15 13.29 1.84 -20.12
C LEU A 15 13.25 0.36 -20.57
N PHE A 16 13.27 -0.59 -19.61
CA PHE A 16 12.70 -1.96 -19.52
C PHE A 16 12.92 -2.42 -18.05
N PRO A 17 11.98 -3.07 -17.29
CA PRO A 17 10.90 -3.97 -17.69
C PRO A 17 9.47 -3.42 -17.46
N THR A 18 8.49 -4.30 -17.64
CA THR A 18 7.03 -4.13 -17.43
C THR A 18 6.68 -3.35 -16.15
N LEU A 19 5.54 -2.66 -16.18
CA LEU A 19 4.99 -1.96 -15.00
C LEU A 19 4.89 -2.94 -13.84
N LEU A 20 5.07 -2.47 -12.60
CA LEU A 20 4.85 -3.33 -11.42
C LEU A 20 3.43 -3.92 -11.44
N ASP A 21 2.47 -3.20 -12.04
CA ASP A 21 1.11 -3.68 -12.23
C ASP A 21 0.96 -4.85 -13.20
N ASP A 22 1.87 -5.01 -14.16
CA ASP A 22 1.84 -6.11 -15.14
C ASP A 22 2.19 -7.46 -14.49
N PHE A 23 2.84 -7.44 -13.33
CA PHE A 23 3.13 -8.64 -12.53
C PHE A 23 1.96 -9.07 -11.65
N ILE A 24 0.87 -8.29 -11.62
CA ILE A 24 -0.28 -8.54 -10.77
C ILE A 24 -1.45 -8.92 -11.66
N ALA A 25 -1.87 -10.19 -11.58
CA ALA A 25 -3.01 -10.69 -12.32
C ALA A 25 -4.26 -9.82 -12.13
N GLU A 26 -5.09 -9.72 -13.17
CA GLU A 26 -6.32 -8.88 -13.14
C GLU A 26 -7.30 -9.32 -12.05
N ASP A 27 -7.32 -10.60 -11.73
CA ASP A 27 -8.16 -11.21 -10.69
C ASP A 27 -7.49 -11.26 -9.30
N ASN A 28 -6.27 -10.74 -9.17
CA ASN A 28 -5.56 -10.74 -7.90
C ASN A 28 -6.31 -9.91 -6.86
N PRO A 29 -6.58 -10.44 -5.63
CA PRO A 29 -7.34 -9.75 -4.60
C PRO A 29 -6.74 -8.41 -4.18
N VAL A 30 -5.44 -8.17 -4.40
CA VAL A 30 -4.79 -6.89 -4.08
C VAL A 30 -5.44 -5.72 -4.82
N ARG A 31 -6.01 -5.94 -6.02
CA ARG A 31 -6.73 -4.91 -6.78
C ARG A 31 -8.03 -4.50 -6.09
N ALA A 32 -8.76 -5.47 -5.53
CA ALA A 32 -9.96 -5.20 -4.73
C ALA A 32 -9.62 -4.48 -3.42
N ILE A 33 -8.52 -4.86 -2.76
CA ILE A 33 -8.04 -4.20 -1.54
C ILE A 33 -7.64 -2.75 -1.84
N GLU A 34 -6.93 -2.51 -2.95
CA GLU A 34 -6.54 -1.17 -3.41
C GLU A 34 -7.78 -0.29 -3.60
N ALA A 35 -8.72 -0.72 -4.45
CA ALA A 35 -9.94 0.03 -4.74
C ALA A 35 -10.79 0.27 -3.49
N PHE A 36 -10.87 -0.72 -2.59
CA PHE A 36 -11.59 -0.58 -1.33
C PHE A 36 -10.97 0.50 -0.44
N VAL A 37 -9.65 0.47 -0.23
CA VAL A 37 -8.97 1.42 0.67
C VAL A 37 -8.93 2.83 0.06
N GLU A 38 -8.76 2.97 -1.25
CA GLU A 38 -8.82 4.28 -1.93
C GLU A 38 -10.22 4.92 -1.84
N GLY A 39 -11.27 4.11 -1.67
CA GLY A 39 -12.64 4.61 -1.45
C GLY A 39 -12.93 5.08 -0.02
N LEU A 40 -11.98 4.94 0.91
CA LEU A 40 -12.17 5.33 2.31
C LEU A 40 -11.61 6.73 2.61
N ASP A 41 -12.40 7.55 3.30
CA ASP A 41 -11.86 8.74 3.96
C ASP A 41 -11.25 8.35 5.31
N LEU A 42 -9.95 8.04 5.29
CA LEU A 42 -9.23 7.63 6.50
C LEU A 42 -9.16 8.75 7.55
N LYS A 43 -9.24 10.02 7.14
CA LYS A 43 -9.22 11.16 8.07
C LYS A 43 -10.51 11.19 8.88
N ASP A 44 -11.65 11.09 8.20
CA ASP A 44 -12.97 11.07 8.83
C ASP A 44 -13.20 9.81 9.67
N MET A 45 -12.56 8.69 9.29
CA MET A 45 -12.54 7.46 10.09
C MET A 45 -11.63 7.53 11.33
N GLY A 46 -10.94 8.65 11.55
CA GLY A 46 -10.12 8.88 12.74
C GLY A 46 -8.74 8.23 12.71
N PHE A 47 -8.22 7.85 11.54
CA PHE A 47 -6.85 7.37 11.43
C PHE A 47 -5.87 8.49 11.77
N LYS A 48 -4.92 8.21 12.68
CA LYS A 48 -3.83 9.11 13.00
C LYS A 48 -2.75 9.02 11.92
N GLY A 49 -2.06 10.14 11.65
CA GLY A 49 -0.96 10.18 10.68
C GLY A 49 -1.39 10.27 9.22
N VAL A 50 -2.68 10.53 8.94
CA VAL A 50 -3.17 10.91 7.60
C VAL A 50 -2.66 12.29 7.21
N ASP A 51 -2.52 13.19 8.19
CA ASP A 51 -1.83 14.46 8.00
C ASP A 51 -0.32 14.26 8.30
N PRO A 52 0.57 14.55 7.33
CA PRO A 52 1.99 14.35 7.52
C PRO A 52 2.59 15.38 8.48
N HIS A 53 3.52 14.94 9.33
CA HIS A 53 4.25 15.83 10.23
C HIS A 53 5.14 16.83 9.46
N ALA A 54 5.29 18.04 10.02
CA ALA A 54 6.06 19.11 9.40
C ALA A 54 7.58 18.88 9.42
N THR A 55 8.07 18.03 10.33
CA THR A 55 9.50 17.77 10.53
C THR A 55 9.77 16.28 10.74
N GLY A 56 11.03 15.88 10.54
CA GLY A 56 11.48 14.50 10.70
C GLY A 56 11.37 13.64 9.43
N ARG A 57 11.55 12.33 9.59
CA ARG A 57 11.42 11.37 8.49
C ARG A 57 9.93 11.27 8.10
N PRO A 58 9.59 11.36 6.80
CA PRO A 58 8.23 11.12 6.34
C PRO A 58 7.71 9.77 6.85
N ALA A 59 6.48 9.75 7.35
CA ALA A 59 5.81 8.51 7.71
C ALA A 59 5.36 7.75 6.46
N TYR A 60 4.99 6.48 6.61
CA TYR A 60 4.16 5.80 5.60
C TYR A 60 2.72 6.30 5.74
N HIS A 61 2.02 6.44 4.62
CA HIS A 61 0.60 6.81 4.65
C HIS A 61 -0.23 5.68 5.28
N PRO A 62 -1.19 5.95 6.19
CA PRO A 62 -1.99 4.93 6.84
C PRO A 62 -2.71 3.98 5.87
N ALA A 63 -3.09 4.45 4.68
CA ALA A 63 -3.69 3.61 3.63
C ALA A 63 -2.79 2.45 3.22
N VAL A 64 -1.47 2.68 3.11
CA VAL A 64 -0.51 1.63 2.74
C VAL A 64 -0.46 0.55 3.81
N LEU A 65 -0.42 0.95 5.08
CA LEU A 65 -0.41 0.03 6.21
C LEU A 65 -1.73 -0.76 6.31
N LEU A 66 -2.87 -0.11 6.02
CA LEU A 66 -4.18 -0.74 6.01
C LEU A 66 -4.29 -1.78 4.89
N LYS A 67 -3.81 -1.46 3.67
CA LYS A 67 -3.76 -2.42 2.55
C LYS A 67 -2.96 -3.68 2.92
N LEU A 68 -1.78 -3.50 3.53
CA LEU A 68 -0.95 -4.63 4.00
C LEU A 68 -1.64 -5.44 5.10
N TYR A 69 -2.32 -4.78 6.04
CA TYR A 69 -3.06 -5.45 7.11
C TYR A 69 -4.20 -6.31 6.57
N ILE A 70 -5.02 -5.76 5.66
CA ILE A 70 -6.13 -6.48 5.02
C ILE A 70 -5.59 -7.67 4.22
N TYR A 71 -4.53 -7.46 3.43
CA TYR A 71 -3.90 -8.52 2.65
C TYR A 71 -3.38 -9.66 3.54
N GLY A 72 -2.64 -9.35 4.61
CA GLY A 72 -2.16 -10.36 5.55
C GLY A 72 -3.30 -11.09 6.26
N TYR A 73 -4.38 -10.38 6.63
CA TYR A 73 -5.55 -10.99 7.24
C TYR A 73 -6.25 -11.99 6.31
N LEU A 74 -6.52 -11.60 5.06
CA LEU A 74 -7.17 -12.46 4.05
C LEU A 74 -6.34 -13.72 3.75
N ASN A 75 -5.02 -13.59 3.71
CA ASN A 75 -4.10 -14.70 3.47
C ASN A 75 -3.71 -15.49 4.74
N ARG A 76 -4.31 -15.17 5.91
CA ARG A 76 -3.99 -15.78 7.21
C ARG A 76 -2.51 -15.66 7.61
N ILE A 77 -1.82 -14.63 7.12
CA ILE A 77 -0.43 -14.32 7.45
C ILE A 77 -0.39 -13.30 8.58
N GLN A 78 -0.13 -13.76 9.80
CA GLN A 78 -0.09 -12.89 11.01
C GLN A 78 1.31 -12.34 11.30
N SER A 79 2.35 -12.86 10.65
CA SER A 79 3.73 -12.41 10.87
C SER A 79 4.14 -11.42 9.79
N SER A 80 4.57 -10.22 10.20
CA SER A 80 5.09 -9.20 9.27
C SER A 80 6.29 -9.71 8.47
N ARG A 81 7.17 -10.52 9.07
CA ARG A 81 8.32 -11.13 8.37
C ARG A 81 7.91 -12.17 7.33
N ARG A 82 6.81 -12.89 7.58
CA ARG A 82 6.26 -13.83 6.59
C ARG A 82 5.57 -13.08 5.46
N LEU A 83 4.84 -12.02 5.81
CA LEU A 83 4.19 -11.13 4.84
C LEU A 83 5.19 -10.49 3.88
N GLU A 84 6.38 -10.13 4.37
CA GLU A 84 7.49 -9.61 3.55
C GLU A 84 8.05 -10.65 2.56
N ARG A 85 8.00 -11.95 2.90
CA ARG A 85 8.66 -13.03 2.15
C ARG A 85 7.77 -13.70 1.11
N ASP A 86 6.45 -13.66 1.29
CA ASP A 86 5.48 -14.31 0.40
C ASP A 86 4.67 -13.26 -0.40
N PRO A 87 5.28 -12.51 -1.35
CA PRO A 87 4.53 -11.85 -2.40
C PRO A 87 4.18 -12.92 -3.43
N THR A 88 2.99 -13.52 -3.27
CA THR A 88 2.44 -14.45 -4.27
C THR A 88 1.76 -13.68 -5.39
#